data_AF-A0A1Q4R961-F1
#
_entry.id   AF-A0A1Q4R961-F1
#
_cell.length_a   1.000
_cell.length_b   1.000
_cell.length_c   1.000
_cell.angle_alpha   90.00
_cell.angle_beta   90.00
_cell.angle_gamma   90.00
#
_symmetry.space_group_name_H-M   'P 1'
#
loop_
_entity.id
_entity.type
_entity.pdbx_description
1 polymer ?
#
loop_
_entity_poly.entity_id
_entity_poly.type
_entity_poly.pdbx_seq_one_letter_code
_entity_poly.pdbx_strand_id
1 'polypeptide(L)' 'MNQPQFLTEDESLSVDAALLSSPEKFLARLTISSHRLLTIIAKDYDCAMGELEYAQIIAWFEQDSKTRREEGVDAAVLKW' A
#
# COMPACT_ATOMS: atom_id res chain seq x y z
N MET A 1 -14.96 -5.35 -9.42
CA MET A 1 -13.66 -5.74 -8.83
C MET A 1 -13.47 -4.88 -7.60
N ASN A 2 -13.16 -5.48 -6.44
CA ASN A 2 -13.02 -4.75 -5.19
C ASN A 2 -11.69 -3.97 -5.23
N GLN A 3 -11.74 -2.64 -5.17
CA GLN A 3 -10.52 -1.82 -5.11
C GLN A 3 -9.73 -2.16 -3.85
N PRO A 4 -8.39 -2.21 -3.89
CA PRO A 4 -7.61 -2.46 -2.69
C PRO A 4 -7.82 -1.31 -1.71
N GLN A 5 -8.56 -1.58 -0.64
CA GLN A 5 -8.70 -0.67 0.49
C GLN A 5 -7.46 -0.80 1.37
N PHE A 6 -6.52 0.14 1.24
CA PHE A 6 -5.27 0.13 2.00
C PHE A 6 -5.44 0.55 3.46
N LEU A 7 -6.53 1.22 3.81
CA LEU A 7 -6.93 1.53 5.18
C LEU A 7 -8.45 1.37 5.32
N THR A 8 -8.89 0.52 6.24
CA THR A 8 -10.32 0.30 6.52
C THR A 8 -10.87 1.38 7.44
N GLU A 9 -12.19 1.53 7.48
CA GLU A 9 -12.86 2.47 8.37
C GLU A 9 -12.56 2.15 9.84
N ASP A 10 -12.68 0.88 10.23
CA ASP A 10 -12.38 0.41 11.60
C ASP A 10 -10.94 0.71 12.03
N GLU A 11 -9.97 0.57 11.13
CA GLU A 11 -8.58 0.94 11.40
C GLU A 11 -8.41 2.45 11.52
N SER A 12 -9.09 3.25 10.68
CA SER A 12 -9.05 4.70 10.80
C SER A 12 -9.61 5.16 12.15
N LEU A 13 -10.75 4.59 12.57
CA LEU A 13 -11.36 4.85 13.87
C LEU A 13 -10.44 4.44 15.03
N SER A 14 -9.75 3.30 14.89
CA SER A 14 -8.77 2.84 15.87
C SER A 14 -7.58 3.80 15.99
N VAL A 15 -7.08 4.34 14.88
CA VAL A 15 -6.03 5.37 14.89
C VAL A 15 -6.52 6.68 15.50
N ASP A 16 -7.78 7.06 15.27
CA ASP A 16 -8.37 8.26 15.86
C ASP A 16 -8.54 8.16 17.38
N ALA A 17 -8.94 6.99 17.88
CA ALA A 17 -9.08 6.71 19.30
C ALA A 17 -7.73 6.59 20.04
N ALA A 18 -6.63 6.36 19.32
CA ALA A 18 -5.31 6.25 19.92
C ALA A 18 -4.84 7.57 20.54
N LEU A 19 -4.12 7.48 21.67
CA LEU A 19 -3.49 8.60 22.38
C LEU A 19 -2.20 9.06 21.68
N LEU A 20 -2.31 9.30 20.38
CA LEU A 20 -1.23 9.75 19.50
C LEU A 20 -1.42 11.22 19.13
N SER A 21 -0.32 11.92 18.91
CA SER A 21 -0.33 13.25 18.28
C SER A 21 -0.75 13.16 16.81
N SER A 22 -1.14 14.29 16.21
CA SER A 22 -1.56 14.32 14.80
C SER A 22 -0.50 13.77 13.83
N PRO A 23 0.81 14.08 13.96
CA PRO A 23 1.84 13.48 13.10
C PRO A 23 1.96 11.95 13.26
N GLU A 24 1.83 11.45 14.49
CA GLU A 24 1.87 10.00 14.75
C GLU A 24 0.65 9.29 14.18
N LYS A 25 -0.54 9.89 14.29
CA LYS A 25 -1.76 9.37 13.65
C LYS A 25 -1.64 9.32 12.14
N PHE A 26 -1.03 10.34 11.52
CA PHE A 26 -0.74 10.32 10.09
C PHE A 26 0.21 9.18 9.73
N LEU A 27 1.33 9.07 10.46
CA LEU A 27 2.31 8.02 10.22
C LEU A 27 1.72 6.62 10.41
N ALA A 28 0.89 6.41 11.44
CA ALA A 28 0.22 5.13 11.68
C ALA A 28 -0.65 4.70 10.50
N ARG A 29 -1.46 5.63 9.94
CA ARG A 29 -2.27 5.36 8.75
C ARG A 29 -1.42 5.02 7.54
N LEU A 30 -0.32 5.74 7.34
CA LEU A 30 0.62 5.47 6.26
C LEU A 30 1.25 4.08 6.45
N THR A 31 1.72 3.73 7.64
CA THR A 31 2.32 2.43 7.94
C THR A 31 1.34 1.27 7.72
N ILE A 32 0.09 1.39 8.16
CA ILE A 32 -0.94 0.36 7.93
C ILE A 32 -1.19 0.17 6.44
N SER A 33 -1.30 1.28 5.70
CA SER A 33 -1.49 1.26 4.25
C SER A 33 -0.30 0.63 3.53
N SER A 34 0.92 1.00 3.92
CA SER A 34 2.15 0.44 3.38
C SER A 34 2.28 -1.05 3.68
N HIS A 35 1.89 -1.54 4.84
CA HIS A 35 1.94 -2.97 5.17
C HIS A 35 1.11 -3.82 4.19
N ARG A 36 -0.11 -3.36 3.85
CA ARG A 36 -0.95 -4.03 2.85
C ARG A 36 -0.33 -3.99 1.45
N LEU A 37 0.23 -2.85 1.07
CA LEU A 37 0.90 -2.72 -0.22
C LEU A 37 2.12 -3.64 -0.30
N LEU A 38 2.98 -3.67 0.72
CA LEU A 38 4.13 -4.57 0.80
C LEU A 38 3.72 -6.04 0.73
N THR A 39 2.56 -6.41 1.30
CA THR A 39 2.01 -7.77 1.17
C THR A 39 1.66 -8.10 -0.29
N ILE A 40 1.12 -7.14 -1.05
CA ILE A 40 0.83 -7.33 -2.48
C ILE A 40 2.14 -7.47 -3.27
N ILE A 41 3.11 -6.57 -3.04
CA ILE A 41 4.41 -6.60 -3.71
C ILE A 41 5.12 -7.93 -3.45
N ALA A 42 5.17 -8.40 -2.20
CA ALA A 42 5.80 -9.66 -1.84
C ALA A 42 5.18 -10.84 -2.59
N LYS A 43 3.85 -10.83 -2.71
CA LYS A 43 3.11 -11.85 -3.45
C LYS A 43 3.43 -11.82 -4.96
N ASP A 44 3.55 -10.65 -5.56
CA ASP A 44 3.87 -10.51 -6.98
C ASP A 44 5.29 -10.98 -7.31
N TYR A 45 6.23 -10.87 -6.35
CA TYR A 45 7.59 -11.40 -6.45
C TYR A 45 7.76 -12.83 -5.95
N ASP A 46 6.69 -13.48 -5.47
CA ASP A 46 6.72 -14.82 -4.87
C ASP A 46 7.78 -14.99 -3.77
N CYS A 47 7.91 -13.98 -2.90
CA CYS A 47 8.85 -14.00 -1.78
C CYS A 47 8.16 -13.67 -0.45
N ALA A 48 8.85 -13.92 0.67
CA ALA A 48 8.35 -13.46 1.96
C ALA A 48 8.47 -11.93 2.06
N MET A 49 7.52 -11.27 2.75
CA MET A 49 7.54 -9.81 2.90
C MET A 49 8.84 -9.28 3.54
N GLY A 50 9.48 -10.05 4.42
CA GLY A 50 10.76 -9.69 5.03
C GLY A 50 11.98 -9.84 4.11
N GLU A 51 11.81 -10.45 2.93
CA GLU A 51 12.85 -10.63 1.90
C GLU A 51 12.73 -9.59 0.78
N LEU A 52 11.74 -8.70 0.84
CA LEU A 52 11.60 -7.62 -0.12
C LEU A 52 12.76 -6.63 -0.01
N GLU A 53 13.52 -6.53 -1.09
CA GLU A 53 14.56 -5.52 -1.22
C GLU A 53 13.98 -4.20 -1.73
N TYR A 54 14.59 -3.08 -1.32
CA TYR A 54 14.15 -1.75 -1.74
C TYR A 54 14.09 -1.59 -3.27
N ALA A 55 14.98 -2.26 -3.99
CA ALA A 55 15.01 -2.25 -5.45
C ALA A 55 13.77 -2.92 -6.08
N GLN A 56 13.28 -4.01 -5.48
CA GLN A 56 12.06 -4.69 -5.94
C GLN A 56 10.82 -3.83 -5.72
N ILE A 57 10.77 -3.12 -4.58
CA ILE A 57 9.71 -2.17 -4.27
C ILE A 57 9.69 -1.06 -5.33
N ILE A 58 10.84 -0.43 -5.61
CA ILE A 58 10.94 0.63 -6.63
C ILE A 58 10.48 0.11 -8.00
N ALA A 59 11.01 -1.04 -8.44
CA ALA A 59 10.66 -1.63 -9.72
C ALA A 59 9.17 -1.96 -9.83
N TRP A 60 8.54 -2.41 -8.74
CA TRP A 60 7.10 -2.65 -8.70
C TRP A 60 6.30 -1.37 -8.91
N PHE A 61 6.68 -0.26 -8.23
CA PHE A 61 6.01 1.03 -8.40
C PHE A 61 6.16 1.58 -9.82
N GLU A 62 7.31 1.37 -10.46
CA GLU A 62 7.54 1.73 -11.87
C GLU A 62 6.63 0.92 -12.80
N GLN A 63 6.51 -0.38 -12.56
CA GLN A 63 5.66 -1.28 -13.34
C GLN A 63 4.17 -0.94 -13.16
N ASP A 64 3.69 -0.75 -11.93
CA ASP A 64 2.31 -0.36 -11.65
C ASP A 64 1.96 1.00 -12.30
N SER A 65 2.90 1.96 -12.24
CA SER A 65 2.76 3.25 -12.91
C SER A 65 2.75 3.14 -14.42
N LYS A 66 3.47 2.17 -15.00
CA LYS A 66 3.43 1.89 -16.43
C LYS A 66 2.07 1.30 -16.81
N THR A 67 1.59 0.28 -16.10
CA THR A 67 0.26 -0.31 -16.30
C THR A 67 -0.83 0.77 -16.21
N ARG A 68 -0.75 1.69 -15.23
CA ARG A 68 -1.70 2.81 -15.12
C ARG A 68 -1.72 3.69 -16.37
N ARG A 69 -0.55 4.02 -16.93
CA ARG A 69 -0.44 4.88 -18.12
C ARG A 69 -0.89 4.19 -19.41
N GLU A 70 -0.62 2.90 -19.54
CA GLU A 70 -0.85 2.14 -20.78
C GLU A 70 -2.25 1.51 -20.84
N GLU A 71 -2.75 1.03 -19.70
CA GLU A 71 -3.99 0.24 -19.60
C GLU A 71 -5.09 0.96 -18.81
N GLY A 72 -4.75 2.09 -18.18
CA GLY A 72 -5.68 2.94 -17.42
C GLY A 72 -5.65 2.70 -15.92
N VAL A 73 -6.26 3.63 -15.18
CA VAL A 73 -6.28 3.64 -13.70
C VAL A 73 -6.89 2.37 -13.11
N ASP A 74 -7.89 1.80 -13.78
CA ASP A 74 -8.54 0.58 -13.29
C ASP A 74 -7.70 -0.69 -13.47
N ALA A 75 -6.66 -0.67 -14.30
CA ALA A 75 -5.75 -1.79 -14.49
C ALA A 75 -4.62 -1.84 -13.43
N ALA A 76 -4.19 -0.70 -12.93
CA ALA A 76 -3.15 -0.61 -11.91
C ALA A 76 -3.65 -0.98 -10.50
N VAL A 77 -2.78 -1.46 -9.62
CA VAL A 77 -3.10 -1.66 -8.21
C VAL A 77 -3.32 -0.33 -7.51
N LEU A 78 -2.48 0.67 -7.77
CA LEU A 78 -2.66 2.03 -7.25
C LEU A 78 -3.59 2.82 -8.19
N LYS A 79 -4.69 3.32 -7.62
CA LYS A 79 -5.78 3.95 -8.38
C LYS A 79 -5.67 5.48 -8.49
N TRP A 80 -4.50 6.04 -8.22
CA TRP A 80 -4.24 7.48 -8.26
C TRP A 80 -3.03 7.83 -9.13
#